data_AF-A0A3M1V330-F1
#
_entry.id   AF-A0A3M1V330-F1
#
_cell.length_a   1.000
_cell.length_b   1.000
_cell.length_c   1.000
_cell.angle_alpha   90.00
_cell.angle_beta   90.00
_cell.angle_gamma   90.00
#
_symmetry.space_group_name_H-M   'P 1'
#
loop_
_entity.id
_entity.type
_entity.pdbx_description
1 polymer ?
#
loop_
_entity_poly.entity_id
_entity_poly.type
_entity_poly.pdbx_seq_one_letter_code
_entity_poly.pdbx_strand_id
1 'polypeptide(L)'
;PSVSTPRRVVSTTPLQALTLLNNPFCVRCAERLAERSMRACGGDRPAAIRAAFRRVLLREPTAAEFDRAHRFAERFGLRGVCRALVNTNEFLYVP
;
A
#
# COMPACT_ATOMS: atom_id res chain seq x y z
N PRO A 1 35.04 -21.87 -2.17
CA PRO A 1 35.20 -20.44 -2.54
C PRO A 1 34.06 -19.61 -1.95
N SER A 2 34.36 -18.92 -0.84
CA SER A 2 33.43 -18.04 -0.13
C SER A 2 33.31 -16.72 -0.89
N VAL A 3 32.19 -16.50 -1.60
CA VAL A 3 31.86 -15.18 -2.13
C VAL A 3 30.95 -14.48 -1.13
N SER A 4 31.53 -13.55 -0.38
CA SER A 4 30.82 -12.63 0.50
C SER A 4 29.91 -11.73 -0.33
N THR A 5 28.62 -12.05 -0.39
CA THR A 5 27.60 -11.21 -1.02
C THR A 5 27.58 -9.83 -0.34
N PRO A 6 27.83 -8.72 -1.06
CA PRO A 6 27.78 -7.40 -0.46
C PRO A 6 26.32 -7.05 -0.15
N ARG A 7 25.98 -7.07 1.14
CA ARG A 7 24.67 -6.62 1.65
C ARG A 7 24.58 -5.11 1.42
N ARG A 8 23.88 -4.68 0.37
CA ARG A 8 23.67 -3.26 0.08
C ARG A 8 23.00 -2.60 1.30
N VAL A 9 23.60 -1.52 1.78
CA VAL A 9 22.97 -0.62 2.74
C VAL A 9 21.78 0.00 2.02
N VAL A 10 20.56 -0.31 2.47
CA VAL A 10 19.34 0.35 2.00
C VAL A 10 19.38 1.78 2.52
N SER A 11 19.93 2.68 1.71
CA SER A 11 19.79 4.11 1.93
C SER A 11 18.35 4.49 1.64
N THR A 12 17.47 4.33 2.65
CA THR A 12 16.14 4.94 2.64
C THR A 12 16.33 6.44 2.65
N THR A 13 16.34 7.11 1.50
CA THR A 13 16.23 8.58 1.41
C THR A 13 14.87 8.98 1.97
N PRO A 14 14.78 9.49 3.22
CA PRO A 14 13.50 9.74 3.90
C PRO A 14 12.67 10.82 3.18
N LEU A 15 13.34 11.62 2.35
CA LEU A 15 12.76 12.72 1.59
C LEU A 15 11.73 12.24 0.55
N GLN A 16 11.96 11.11 -0.12
CA GLN A 16 11.10 10.66 -1.23
C GLN A 16 9.77 10.07 -0.74
N ALA A 17 9.77 9.37 0.42
CA ALA A 17 8.55 8.88 1.04
C ALA A 17 7.64 10.03 1.50
N LEU A 18 8.21 11.14 1.98
CA LEU A 18 7.44 12.34 2.36
C LEU A 18 6.85 13.08 1.15
N THR A 19 7.58 13.12 0.03
CA THR A 19 7.07 13.72 -1.22
C THR A 19 5.92 12.90 -1.81
N LEU A 20 6.00 11.57 -1.83
CA LEU A 20 4.90 10.70 -2.28
C LEU A 20 3.69 10.75 -1.34
N LEU A 21 3.93 10.91 -0.03
CA LEU A 21 2.87 11.11 0.93
C LEU A 21 2.08 12.37 0.57
N ASN A 22 2.72 13.49 0.21
CA ASN A 22 2.05 14.77 -0.03
C ASN A 22 1.75 15.12 -1.50
N ASN A 23 2.15 14.29 -2.46
CA ASN A 23 1.92 14.60 -3.87
C ASN A 23 0.41 14.49 -4.21
N PRO A 24 -0.23 15.56 -4.72
CA PRO A 24 -1.66 15.56 -5.10
C PRO A 24 -2.01 14.49 -6.15
N PHE A 25 -1.04 14.07 -6.96
CA PHE A 25 -1.20 12.97 -7.90
C PHE A 25 -1.40 11.63 -7.18
N CYS A 26 -0.53 11.29 -6.23
CA CYS A 26 -0.60 10.05 -5.46
C CYS A 26 -1.89 9.98 -4.62
N VAL A 27 -2.34 11.11 -4.08
CA VAL A 27 -3.63 11.20 -3.36
C VAL A 27 -4.80 10.88 -4.29
N ARG A 28 -4.88 11.51 -5.47
CA ARG A 28 -5.95 11.22 -6.45
C ARG A 28 -5.91 9.78 -6.95
N CYS A 29 -4.72 9.22 -7.15
CA CYS A 29 -4.57 7.80 -7.51
C CYS A 29 -5.12 6.88 -6.41
N ALA A 30 -4.80 7.17 -5.15
CA ALA A 30 -5.32 6.41 -4.00
C ALA A 30 -6.84 6.52 -3.87
N GLU A 31 -7.41 7.70 -4.11
CA GLU A 31 -8.87 7.93 -4.11
C GLU A 31 -9.57 7.11 -5.20
N ARG A 32 -9.10 7.20 -6.45
CA ARG A 32 -9.66 6.41 -7.57
C ARG A 32 -9.52 4.91 -7.35
N LEU A 33 -8.40 4.47 -6.78
CA LEU A 33 -8.19 3.06 -6.45
C LEU A 33 -9.19 2.59 -5.38
N ALA A 34 -9.43 3.40 -4.35
CA ALA A 34 -10.39 3.09 -3.30
C ALA A 34 -11.82 3.02 -3.87
N GLU A 35 -12.24 4.00 -4.68
CA GLU A 35 -13.55 3.98 -5.32
C GLU A 35 -13.75 2.76 -6.22
N ARG A 36 -12.76 2.43 -7.06
CA ARG A 36 -12.82 1.25 -7.93
C ARG A 36 -12.90 -0.04 -7.13
N SER A 37 -12.18 -0.11 -6.01
CA SER A 37 -12.18 -1.28 -5.14
C SER A 37 -13.50 -1.45 -4.40
N MET A 38 -14.08 -0.36 -3.88
CA MET A 38 -15.41 -0.38 -3.25
C MET A 38 -16.50 -0.78 -4.25
N ARG A 39 -16.49 -0.20 -5.46
CA ARG A 39 -17.46 -0.50 -6.51
C ARG A 39 -17.40 -1.96 -6.96
N ALA A 40 -16.19 -2.49 -7.16
CA ALA A 40 -15.99 -3.89 -7.57
C ALA A 40 -16.40 -4.91 -6.50
N CYS A 41 -16.47 -4.50 -5.22
CA CYS A 41 -16.81 -5.37 -4.09
C CYS A 41 -18.21 -5.11 -3.53
N GLY A 42 -19.08 -4.41 -4.27
CA GLY A 42 -20.47 -4.18 -3.84
C GLY A 42 -20.61 -3.38 -2.55
N GLY A 43 -19.61 -2.55 -2.22
CA GLY A 43 -19.59 -1.79 -0.96
C GLY A 43 -19.03 -2.54 0.25
N ASP A 44 -18.66 -3.82 0.12
CA ASP A 44 -18.03 -4.57 1.22
C ASP A 44 -16.59 -4.08 1.46
N ARG A 45 -16.38 -3.42 2.60
CA ARG A 45 -15.10 -2.81 2.97
C ARG A 45 -14.00 -3.86 3.19
N PRO A 46 -14.20 -4.93 3.98
CA PRO A 46 -13.32 -6.09 4.04
C PRO A 46 -12.87 -6.62 2.67
N ALA A 47 -13.79 -6.90 1.74
CA ALA A 47 -13.42 -7.35 0.39
C ALA A 47 -12.67 -6.28 -0.39
N ALA A 48 -13.04 -5.01 -0.27
CA ALA A 48 -12.37 -3.90 -0.93
C ALA A 48 -10.92 -3.71 -0.44
N ILE A 49 -10.65 -3.94 0.86
CA ILE A 49 -9.29 -3.93 1.42
C ILE A 49 -8.45 -5.02 0.76
N ARG A 50 -8.92 -6.28 0.75
CA ARG A 50 -8.21 -7.40 0.09
C ARG A 50 -7.97 -7.11 -1.40
N ALA A 51 -8.98 -6.56 -2.07
CA ALA A 51 -8.87 -6.20 -3.48
C ALA A 51 -7.87 -5.06 -3.72
N ALA A 52 -7.73 -4.11 -2.79
CA ALA A 52 -6.70 -3.07 -2.87
C ALA A 52 -5.29 -3.65 -2.72
N PHE A 53 -5.09 -4.58 -1.78
CA PHE A 53 -3.81 -5.31 -1.64
C PHE A 53 -3.44 -6.06 -2.91
N ARG A 54 -4.37 -6.84 -3.48
CA ARG A 54 -4.13 -7.56 -4.75
C ARG A 54 -3.81 -6.63 -5.92
N ARG A 55 -4.37 -5.42 -5.95
CA ARG A 55 -4.12 -4.47 -7.04
C ARG A 55 -2.78 -3.73 -6.91
N VAL A 56 -2.33 -3.46 -5.68
CA VAL A 56 -1.11 -2.67 -5.44
C VAL A 56 0.11 -3.56 -5.27
N LEU A 57 -0.03 -4.64 -4.50
CA LEU A 57 1.08 -5.54 -4.11
C LEU A 57 1.02 -6.89 -4.81
N LEU A 58 0.02 -7.13 -5.68
CA LEU A 58 -0.15 -8.38 -6.44
C LEU A 58 -0.21 -9.66 -5.58
N ARG A 59 -0.56 -9.52 -4.30
CA ARG A 59 -0.74 -10.62 -3.34
C ARG A 59 -1.92 -10.38 -2.40
N GLU A 60 -2.35 -11.44 -1.71
CA GLU A 60 -3.25 -11.30 -0.57
C GLU A 60 -2.53 -10.66 0.64
N PRO A 61 -3.23 -9.85 1.46
CA PRO A 61 -2.70 -9.43 2.74
C PRO A 61 -2.56 -10.65 3.65
N THR A 62 -1.51 -10.66 4.46
CA THR A 62 -1.46 -11.56 5.63
C THR A 62 -2.55 -11.16 6.63
N ALA A 63 -2.92 -12.06 7.55
CA ALA A 63 -3.93 -11.77 8.58
C ALA A 63 -3.58 -10.51 9.40
N ALA A 64 -2.31 -10.35 9.78
CA ALA A 64 -1.85 -9.20 10.55
C ALA A 64 -1.90 -7.88 9.73
N GLU A 65 -1.59 -7.92 8.43
CA GLU A 65 -1.72 -6.76 7.56
C GLU A 65 -3.17 -6.38 7.32
N PHE A 66 -4.04 -7.37 7.12
CA PHE A 66 -5.47 -7.16 6.97
C PHE A 66 -6.05 -6.49 8.22
N ASP A 67 -5.75 -6.98 9.42
CA ASP A 67 -6.25 -6.40 10.67
C ASP A 67 -5.77 -4.96 10.88
N ARG A 68 -4.50 -4.68 10.56
CA ARG A 68 -3.97 -3.30 10.60
C ARG A 68 -4.69 -2.41 9.59
N ALA A 69 -4.85 -2.86 8.35
CA ALA A 69 -5.53 -2.11 7.30
C ALA A 69 -7.02 -1.91 7.62
N HIS A 70 -7.68 -2.89 8.22
CA HIS A 70 -9.08 -2.84 8.61
C HIS A 70 -9.31 -1.79 9.70
N ARG A 71 -8.54 -1.85 10.80
CA ARG A 71 -8.58 -0.81 11.86
C ARG A 71 -8.22 0.58 11.33
N PHE A 72 -7.25 0.66 10.42
CA PHE A 72 -6.88 1.93 9.80
C PHE A 72 -8.02 2.49 8.93
N ALA A 73 -8.73 1.62 8.21
CA ALA A 73 -9.87 1.99 7.37
C ALA A 73 -11.06 2.50 8.18
N GLU A 74 -11.24 2.07 9.44
CA GLU A 74 -12.29 2.62 10.32
C GLU A 74 -12.05 4.11 10.59
N ARG A 75 -10.80 4.52 10.78
CA ARG A 75 -10.45 5.89 11.11
C ARG A 75 -10.25 6.80 9.89
N PHE A 76 -9.67 6.27 8.81
CA PHE A 76 -9.25 7.07 7.65
C PHE A 76 -9.91 6.66 6.32
N GLY A 77 -10.79 5.65 6.35
CA GLY A 77 -11.44 5.09 5.17
C GLY A 77 -10.49 4.30 4.27
N LEU A 78 -11.05 3.69 3.22
CA LEU A 78 -10.28 2.91 2.25
C LEU A 78 -9.26 3.76 1.49
N ARG A 79 -9.55 5.06 1.26
CA ARG A 79 -8.60 6.00 0.65
C ARG A 79 -7.28 6.07 1.44
N GLY A 80 -7.37 6.05 2.77
CA GLY A 80 -6.21 6.06 3.65
C GLY A 80 -5.39 4.80 3.47
N VAL A 81 -6.06 3.64 3.44
CA VAL A 81 -5.40 2.34 3.19
C VAL A 81 -4.70 2.32 1.82
N CYS A 82 -5.38 2.76 0.76
CA CYS A 82 -4.79 2.83 -0.58
C CYS A 82 -3.57 3.77 -0.62
N ARG A 83 -3.60 4.91 0.07
CA ARG A 83 -2.45 5.82 0.18
C ARG A 83 -1.30 5.17 0.93
N ALA A 84 -1.58 4.46 2.02
CA ALA A 84 -0.56 3.72 2.77
C ALA A 84 0.09 2.62 1.91
N LEU A 85 -0.71 1.85 1.15
CA LEU A 85 -0.21 0.80 0.25
C LEU A 85 0.73 1.36 -0.83
N VAL A 86 0.34 2.45 -1.49
CA VAL A 86 1.16 3.10 -2.54
C VAL A 86 2.44 3.74 -1.97
N ASN A 87 2.51 3.97 -0.66
CA ASN A 87 3.69 4.48 0.03
C ASN A 87 4.48 3.39 0.77
N THR A 88 4.11 2.11 0.62
CA THR A 88 4.82 1.02 1.28
C THR A 88 6.13 0.72 0.52
N ASN A 89 7.21 0.42 1.24
CA ASN A 89 8.49 0.06 0.63
C ASN A 89 8.36 -1.10 -0.36
N GLU A 90 7.46 -2.05 -0.11
CA GLU A 90 7.16 -3.16 -1.01
C GLU A 90 6.57 -2.72 -2.37
N PHE A 91 5.89 -1.58 -2.43
CA PHE A 91 5.45 -0.99 -3.70
C PHE A 91 6.57 -0.23 -4.40
N LEU A 92 7.47 0.39 -3.63
CA LEU A 92 8.58 1.19 -4.16
C LEU A 92 9.79 0.34 -4.58
N TYR A 93 9.92 -0.87 -4.04
CA TYR A 93 10.98 -1.82 -4.35
C TYR A 93 10.35 -3.12 -4.85
N VAL A 94 10.30 -3.28 -6.17
CA VAL A 94 10.17 -4.60 -6.79
C VAL A 94 11.53 -5.30 -6.58
N PRO A 95 11.61 -6.46 -5.90
CA PRO A 95 12.87 -7.19 -5.78
C PRO A 95 13.39 -7.73 -7.12
#